data_AF-A0A973XTS2-F1
#
_entry.id   AF-A0A973XTS2-F1
#
_cell.length_a   1.000
_cell.length_b   1.000
_cell.length_c   1.000
_cell.angle_alpha   90.00
_cell.angle_beta   90.00
_cell.angle_gamma   90.00
#
_symmetry.space_group_name_H-M   'P 1'
#
loop_
_entity.id
_entity.type
_entity.pdbx_description
1 polymer ?
#
loop_
_entity_poly.entity_id
_entity_poly.type
_entity_poly.pdbx_seq_one_letter_code
_entity_poly.pdbx_strand_id
1 'polypeptide(L)'
;MIQTLPLTLPGTLVDFHCIDLTALYSKGWGLGVDDVAAGPTGEMYALSRVHRYTYGVADDEQDPARVNFGYRIITRYSAGGEVLGSAVCSPDDDVAASAVASGGDMTLCVLPDGILAVSAGPNSTTLVAPDLSRVIATYDSKDDRPFEEFTPGDAFATSISVTPSGRLLCSVAEYGVWNYGSVITNIVGVADGALTAASKPTINALASLDPEPARHSDVDLRAHVAYQGAPVGLANRPRPALTELVTGEDRLSGWHDSRLGRPVPLADDLFVVPLFAKTFRGGSRGQPFVFALVNDQGEMTGRLHGMHEWRDSPFTGFCFNVAADPLRGYAYHLNRYGLYAWNKAGVLRVRLDNEAKTFKPLTHFTLTACSPAGDLLLVHNKQHLILRVPAPDDLTGLAAAVEEALRMYARQRTALKKQWAPVNWHWTQRSAPVHRV
;
A
#
# COMPACT_ATOMS: atom_id res chain seq x y z
N MET A 1 -4.64 9.56 19.44
CA MET A 1 -5.82 10.47 19.60
C MET A 1 -6.78 10.21 18.43
N ILE A 2 -8.10 10.16 18.66
CA ILE A 2 -9.06 9.94 17.56
C ILE A 2 -9.17 11.21 16.70
N GLN A 3 -8.94 11.05 15.40
CA GLN A 3 -8.90 12.17 14.47
C GLN A 3 -9.44 11.79 13.09
N THR A 4 -10.15 12.73 12.47
CA THR A 4 -10.65 12.62 11.10
C THR A 4 -10.03 13.71 10.26
N LEU A 5 -9.41 13.34 9.14
CA LEU A 5 -8.69 14.25 8.24
C LEU A 5 -9.28 14.23 6.84
N PRO A 6 -9.42 15.38 6.17
CA PRO A 6 -9.80 15.42 4.77
C PRO A 6 -8.65 14.96 3.88
N LEU A 7 -8.94 14.10 2.91
CA LEU A 7 -8.06 13.84 1.78
C LEU A 7 -8.24 14.99 0.79
N THR A 8 -7.32 15.94 0.82
CA THR A 8 -7.47 17.18 0.07
C THR A 8 -6.93 17.09 -1.35
N LEU A 9 -7.68 17.66 -2.29
CA LEU A 9 -7.22 17.98 -3.64
C LEU A 9 -6.60 19.38 -3.66
N PRO A 10 -5.44 19.58 -4.31
CA PRO A 10 -4.92 20.91 -4.60
C PRO A 10 -5.94 21.71 -5.41
N GLY A 11 -6.41 22.84 -4.87
CA GLY A 11 -7.39 23.69 -5.54
C GLY A 11 -6.87 24.24 -6.88
N THR A 12 -5.57 24.48 -6.98
CA THR A 12 -4.91 24.87 -8.23
C THR A 12 -5.04 23.82 -9.33
N LEU A 13 -5.03 22.53 -8.98
CA LEU A 13 -5.22 21.44 -9.94
C LEU A 13 -6.68 21.33 -10.39
N VAL A 14 -7.62 21.50 -9.45
CA VAL A 14 -9.05 21.53 -9.73
C VAL A 14 -9.40 22.66 -10.69
N ASP A 15 -8.87 23.86 -10.43
CA ASP A 15 -9.11 25.04 -11.26
C ASP A 15 -8.44 24.89 -12.64
N PHE A 16 -7.19 24.42 -12.69
CA PHE A 16 -6.45 24.25 -13.94
C PHE A 16 -7.17 23.29 -14.90
N HIS A 17 -7.67 22.16 -14.42
CA HIS A 17 -8.40 21.19 -15.26
C HIS A 17 -9.90 21.42 -15.34
N CYS A 18 -10.43 22.49 -14.74
CA CYS A 18 -11.87 22.75 -14.66
C CYS A 18 -12.66 21.52 -14.15
N ILE A 19 -12.17 20.84 -13.09
CA ILE A 19 -12.81 19.61 -12.60
C ILE A 19 -14.18 19.96 -11.99
N ASP A 20 -15.26 19.45 -12.60
CA ASP A 20 -16.60 19.51 -12.01
C ASP A 20 -16.71 18.53 -10.84
N LEU A 21 -16.46 19.02 -9.63
CA LEU A 21 -16.57 18.24 -8.40
C LEU A 21 -18.01 17.78 -8.11
N THR A 22 -19.02 18.31 -8.81
CA THR A 22 -20.41 17.85 -8.70
C THR A 22 -20.71 16.64 -9.59
N ALA A 23 -19.90 16.41 -10.62
CA ALA A 23 -20.07 15.31 -11.55
C ALA A 23 -19.78 13.95 -10.89
N LEU A 24 -20.58 12.94 -11.25
CA LEU A 24 -20.32 11.55 -10.87
C LEU A 24 -19.06 11.03 -11.57
N TYR A 25 -18.30 10.14 -10.91
CA TYR A 25 -17.11 9.52 -11.51
C TYR A 25 -17.40 8.76 -12.81
N SER A 26 -18.63 8.27 -12.99
CA SER A 26 -19.08 7.66 -14.25
C SER A 26 -19.09 8.62 -15.45
N LYS A 27 -18.80 9.91 -15.24
CA LYS A 27 -18.57 10.90 -16.29
C LYS A 27 -17.11 10.99 -16.76
N GLY A 28 -16.26 10.07 -16.32
CA GLY A 28 -14.88 9.95 -16.82
C GLY A 28 -13.86 10.68 -15.98
N TRP A 29 -14.09 10.86 -14.67
CA TRP A 29 -13.06 11.34 -13.74
C TRP A 29 -13.14 10.59 -12.42
N GLY A 30 -12.09 10.62 -11.60
CA GLY A 30 -12.18 10.04 -10.27
C GLY A 30 -11.03 10.38 -9.34
N LEU A 31 -11.30 10.30 -8.03
CA LEU A 31 -10.33 10.36 -6.96
C LEU A 31 -10.30 9.04 -6.19
N GLY A 32 -9.12 8.44 -6.09
CA GLY A 32 -8.82 7.24 -5.31
C GLY A 32 -7.70 7.50 -4.31
N VAL A 33 -7.55 6.61 -3.34
CA VAL A 33 -6.43 6.59 -2.40
C VAL A 33 -5.66 5.30 -2.64
N ASP A 34 -4.37 5.45 -2.86
CA ASP A 34 -3.47 4.32 -3.12
C ASP A 34 -2.84 3.86 -1.79
N ASP A 35 -2.37 4.79 -0.94
CA ASP A 35 -1.77 4.43 0.35
C ASP A 35 -1.78 5.58 1.37
N VAL A 36 -1.58 5.26 2.65
CA VAL A 36 -1.37 6.22 3.74
C VAL A 36 -0.27 5.70 4.68
N ALA A 37 0.72 6.55 4.98
CA ALA A 37 1.79 6.26 5.93
C ALA A 37 1.82 7.31 7.04
N ALA A 38 2.35 6.94 8.21
CA ALA A 38 2.58 7.86 9.32
C ALA A 38 4.06 7.85 9.71
N GLY A 39 4.59 9.03 10.01
CA GLY A 39 5.93 9.20 10.55
C GLY A 39 5.98 8.99 12.07
N PRO A 40 7.18 8.84 12.65
CA PRO A 40 7.37 8.60 14.08
C PRO A 40 6.89 9.77 14.96
N THR A 41 6.84 10.98 14.42
CA THR A 41 6.36 12.18 15.14
C THR A 41 4.84 12.34 15.09
N GLY A 42 4.13 11.43 14.42
CA GLY A 42 2.67 11.45 14.27
C GLY A 42 2.17 12.22 13.06
N GLU A 43 3.06 12.81 12.26
CA GLU A 43 2.75 13.30 10.91
C GLU A 43 2.25 12.18 10.00
N MET A 44 1.47 12.53 8.98
CA MET A 44 0.91 11.56 8.04
C MET A 44 1.08 12.01 6.60
N TYR A 45 1.19 11.03 5.71
CA TYR A 45 1.27 11.21 4.27
C TYR A 45 0.20 10.37 3.62
N ALA A 46 -0.58 10.95 2.72
CA ALA A 46 -1.58 10.24 1.94
C ALA A 46 -1.25 10.32 0.45
N LEU A 47 -1.14 9.17 -0.19
CA LEU A 47 -0.99 9.04 -1.64
C LEU A 47 -2.36 8.83 -2.27
N SER A 48 -2.77 9.79 -3.09
CA SER A 48 -4.05 9.79 -3.79
C SER A 48 -3.83 9.82 -5.29
N ARG A 49 -4.81 9.33 -6.04
CA ARG A 49 -4.85 9.35 -7.50
C ARG A 49 -6.03 10.16 -7.95
N VAL A 50 -5.80 11.14 -8.81
CA VAL A 50 -6.85 11.86 -9.51
C VAL A 50 -6.68 11.67 -11.01
N HIS A 51 -7.74 11.40 -11.73
CA HIS A 51 -7.66 11.19 -13.17
C HIS A 51 -8.91 11.71 -13.89
N ARG A 52 -8.75 11.95 -15.19
CA ARG A 52 -9.83 12.12 -16.16
C ARG A 52 -9.52 11.25 -17.38
N TYR A 53 -10.49 10.45 -17.77
CA TYR A 53 -10.52 9.72 -19.03
C TYR A 53 -11.88 9.88 -19.69
N THR A 54 -11.90 10.59 -20.82
CA THR A 54 -13.09 10.83 -21.62
C THR A 54 -12.92 10.17 -22.98
N TYR A 55 -13.82 9.25 -23.31
CA TYR A 55 -13.80 8.56 -24.60
C TYR A 55 -13.98 9.56 -25.75
N GLY A 56 -13.15 9.43 -26.80
CA GLY A 56 -13.20 10.29 -27.99
C GLY A 56 -12.52 11.65 -27.84
N VAL A 57 -11.88 11.93 -26.70
CA VAL A 57 -10.88 13.00 -26.59
C VAL A 57 -9.59 12.49 -27.23
N ALA A 58 -9.01 13.28 -28.14
CA ALA A 58 -7.78 12.94 -28.83
C ALA A 58 -6.58 13.05 -27.89
N ASP A 59 -5.55 12.25 -28.13
CA ASP A 59 -4.33 12.22 -27.29
C ASP A 59 -3.53 13.54 -27.39
N ASP A 60 -3.71 14.30 -28.49
CA ASP A 60 -3.11 15.61 -28.71
C ASP A 60 -3.98 16.78 -28.22
N GLU A 61 -5.12 16.52 -27.57
CA GLU A 61 -5.95 17.56 -26.95
C GLU A 61 -5.13 18.30 -25.87
N GLN A 62 -5.08 19.62 -25.95
CA GLN A 62 -4.29 20.46 -25.03
C GLN A 62 -5.17 21.34 -24.14
N ASP A 63 -6.47 21.46 -24.40
CA ASP A 63 -7.37 22.23 -23.55
C ASP A 63 -7.44 21.57 -22.15
N PRO A 64 -6.95 22.23 -21.09
CA PRO A 64 -6.97 21.66 -19.74
C PRO A 64 -8.38 21.25 -19.26
N ALA A 65 -9.43 21.89 -19.79
CA ALA A 65 -10.82 21.55 -19.47
C ALA A 65 -11.30 20.25 -20.13
N ARG A 66 -10.59 19.72 -21.13
CA ARG A 66 -11.00 18.56 -21.93
C ARG A 66 -9.99 17.42 -21.93
N VAL A 67 -8.70 17.75 -21.87
CA VAL A 67 -7.58 16.80 -21.91
C VAL A 67 -7.73 15.71 -20.84
N ASN A 68 -7.36 14.49 -21.22
CA ASN A 68 -7.24 13.39 -20.28
C ASN A 68 -6.00 13.61 -19.41
N PHE A 69 -6.07 13.21 -18.14
CA PHE A 69 -4.93 13.33 -17.25
C PHE A 69 -4.96 12.24 -16.19
N GLY A 70 -3.79 11.91 -15.67
CA GLY A 70 -3.61 11.12 -14.47
C GLY A 70 -2.57 11.79 -13.58
N TYR A 71 -2.92 12.14 -12.34
CA TYR A 71 -1.98 12.61 -11.33
C TYR A 71 -1.97 11.67 -10.13
N ARG A 72 -0.80 11.57 -9.54
CA ARG A 72 -0.61 11.14 -8.15
C ARG A 72 -0.37 12.37 -7.30
N ILE A 73 -0.95 12.37 -6.11
CA ILE A 73 -0.86 13.47 -5.16
C ILE A 73 -0.45 12.89 -3.82
N ILE A 74 0.68 13.37 -3.29
CA ILE A 74 1.09 13.10 -1.92
C ILE A 74 0.69 14.30 -1.08
N THR A 75 -0.12 14.11 -0.05
CA THR A 75 -0.49 15.19 0.89
C THR A 75 0.11 14.90 2.26
N ARG A 76 0.80 15.88 2.83
CA ARG A 76 1.38 15.83 4.17
C ARG A 76 0.47 16.51 5.19
N TYR A 77 0.27 15.86 6.32
CA TYR A 77 -0.47 16.36 7.47
C TYR A 77 0.45 16.46 8.69
N SER A 78 0.27 17.50 9.50
CA SER A 78 0.87 17.57 10.83
C SER A 78 0.28 16.50 11.75
N ALA A 79 0.92 16.24 12.89
CA ALA A 79 0.34 15.37 13.92
C ALA A 79 -1.01 15.88 14.45
N GLY A 80 -1.24 17.21 14.36
CA GLY A 80 -2.50 17.87 14.67
C GLY A 80 -3.53 17.84 13.53
N GLY A 81 -3.20 17.24 12.38
CA GLY A 81 -4.12 17.07 11.25
C GLY A 81 -4.22 18.23 10.28
N GLU A 82 -3.36 19.23 10.42
CA GLU A 82 -3.31 20.36 9.49
C GLU A 82 -2.61 19.95 8.20
N VAL A 83 -3.14 20.37 7.05
CA VAL A 83 -2.49 20.13 5.75
C VAL A 83 -1.26 21.04 5.65
N LEU A 84 -0.08 20.43 5.60
CA LEU A 84 1.20 21.14 5.57
C LEU A 84 1.69 21.40 4.13
N GLY A 85 1.30 20.56 3.18
CA GLY A 85 1.73 20.68 1.79
C GLY A 85 1.28 19.48 0.96
N SER A 86 1.31 19.65 -0.35
CA SER A 86 1.08 18.57 -1.31
C SER A 86 2.18 18.54 -2.37
N ALA A 87 2.51 17.35 -2.85
CA ALA A 87 3.32 17.11 -4.03
C ALA A 87 2.43 16.49 -5.12
N VAL A 88 2.52 16.98 -6.35
CA VAL A 88 1.82 16.44 -7.52
C VAL A 88 2.83 15.80 -8.45
N CYS A 89 2.58 14.55 -8.82
CA CYS A 89 3.38 13.75 -9.75
C CYS A 89 2.49 13.35 -10.94
N SER A 90 2.96 13.51 -12.18
CA SER A 90 2.22 13.11 -13.40
C SER A 90 2.75 11.77 -13.92
N PRO A 91 2.05 10.64 -13.70
CA PRO A 91 2.44 9.35 -14.27
C PRO A 91 2.29 9.26 -15.79
N ASP A 92 1.42 10.07 -16.42
CA ASP A 92 1.12 9.99 -17.86
C ASP A 92 1.54 11.30 -18.59
N ASP A 93 2.31 11.12 -19.66
CA ASP A 93 2.75 12.02 -20.75
C ASP A 93 3.74 13.20 -20.53
N ASP A 94 4.56 13.33 -21.58
CA ASP A 94 5.76 14.14 -21.90
C ASP A 94 5.75 15.66 -21.59
N VAL A 95 4.74 16.20 -20.92
CA VAL A 95 4.62 17.66 -20.71
C VAL A 95 5.49 18.15 -19.53
N ALA A 96 5.90 17.24 -18.64
CA ALA A 96 7.07 17.36 -17.77
C ALA A 96 7.30 16.00 -17.09
N ALA A 97 8.39 15.30 -17.41
CA ALA A 97 8.72 14.02 -16.78
C ALA A 97 8.70 14.15 -15.25
N SER A 98 7.75 13.48 -14.60
CA SER A 98 7.71 13.33 -13.12
C SER A 98 9.04 12.74 -12.66
N ALA A 99 9.69 13.33 -11.65
CA ALA A 99 10.91 12.74 -11.08
C ALA A 99 10.58 11.63 -10.07
N VAL A 100 9.31 11.50 -9.67
CA VAL A 100 8.77 10.35 -8.94
C VAL A 100 8.44 9.22 -9.91
N ALA A 101 8.96 8.02 -9.61
CA ALA A 101 8.73 6.82 -10.40
C ALA A 101 7.23 6.50 -10.54
N SER A 102 6.82 6.16 -11.76
CA SER A 102 5.46 5.79 -12.11
C SER A 102 5.26 4.27 -11.99
N GLY A 103 4.03 3.85 -11.72
CA GLY A 103 3.64 2.44 -11.67
C GLY A 103 2.17 2.23 -11.28
N GLY A 104 1.66 1.02 -11.54
CA GLY A 104 0.26 0.67 -11.31
C GLY A 104 -0.12 0.65 -9.82
N ASP A 105 0.75 0.03 -9.01
CA ASP A 105 0.61 -0.09 -7.56
C ASP A 105 1.71 0.73 -6.88
N MET A 106 1.31 1.81 -6.21
CA MET A 106 2.23 2.71 -5.50
C MET A 106 1.98 2.66 -4.00
N THR A 107 3.06 2.69 -3.22
CA THR A 107 3.02 2.62 -1.75
C THR A 107 3.91 3.68 -1.12
N LEU A 108 3.60 4.05 0.11
CA LEU A 108 4.36 5.00 0.92
C LEU A 108 5.04 4.28 2.09
N CYS A 109 6.23 4.76 2.44
CA CYS A 109 6.92 4.41 3.67
C CYS A 109 7.68 5.63 4.20
N VAL A 110 7.54 5.97 5.47
CA VAL A 110 8.40 6.96 6.13
C VAL A 110 9.60 6.21 6.69
N LEU A 111 10.79 6.51 6.15
CA LEU A 111 12.05 5.88 6.56
C LEU A 111 12.47 6.35 7.96
N PRO A 112 13.41 5.65 8.64
CA PRO A 112 13.85 6.01 9.99
C PRO A 112 14.38 7.45 10.15
N ASP A 113 14.92 8.03 9.10
CA ASP A 113 15.42 9.41 9.05
C ASP A 113 14.34 10.45 8.70
N GLY A 114 13.09 10.01 8.50
CA GLY A 114 11.95 10.84 8.15
C GLY A 114 11.75 11.05 6.64
N ILE A 115 12.68 10.61 5.79
CA ILE A 115 12.53 10.67 4.33
C ILE A 115 11.31 9.84 3.91
N LEU A 116 10.56 10.35 2.94
CA LEU A 116 9.44 9.62 2.36
C LEU A 116 9.92 8.77 1.19
N ALA A 117 9.80 7.45 1.30
CA ALA A 117 9.96 6.54 0.19
C ALA A 117 8.60 6.31 -0.50
N VAL A 118 8.58 6.52 -1.81
CA VAL A 118 7.46 6.24 -2.71
C VAL A 118 7.87 5.09 -3.60
N SER A 119 7.31 3.90 -3.38
CA SER A 119 7.62 2.72 -4.18
C SER A 119 6.52 2.45 -5.19
N ALA A 120 6.90 2.02 -6.39
CA ALA A 120 6.00 1.73 -7.50
C ALA A 120 6.40 0.42 -8.19
N GLY A 121 5.41 -0.37 -8.62
CA GLY A 121 5.66 -1.55 -9.44
C GLY A 121 6.05 -1.19 -10.88
N PRO A 122 7.10 -1.79 -11.47
CA PRO A 122 7.96 -2.82 -10.88
C PRO A 122 9.20 -2.23 -10.20
N ASN A 123 9.39 -2.52 -8.91
CA ASN A 123 10.62 -2.30 -8.15
C ASN A 123 11.26 -0.90 -8.16
N SER A 124 10.49 0.12 -8.52
CA SER A 124 10.96 1.48 -8.53
C SER A 124 10.71 2.13 -7.17
N THR A 125 11.65 2.93 -6.68
CA THR A 125 11.52 3.66 -5.42
C THR A 125 12.09 5.06 -5.58
N THR A 126 11.30 6.09 -5.26
CA THR A 126 11.74 7.47 -5.19
C THR A 126 11.80 7.93 -3.74
N LEU A 127 12.91 8.56 -3.35
CA LEU A 127 13.07 9.24 -2.07
C LEU A 127 12.67 10.70 -2.23
N VAL A 128 11.75 11.17 -1.40
CA VAL A 128 11.22 12.53 -1.40
C VAL A 128 11.51 13.17 -0.05
N ALA A 129 11.88 14.46 -0.07
CA ALA A 129 12.10 15.21 1.15
C ALA A 129 10.83 15.21 2.05
N PRO A 130 10.96 15.20 3.39
CA PRO A 130 9.80 15.11 4.28
C PRO A 130 8.79 16.25 4.11
N ASP A 131 9.24 17.44 3.69
CA ASP A 131 8.38 18.59 3.38
C ASP A 131 7.76 18.55 1.97
N LEU A 132 8.02 17.48 1.22
CA LEU A 132 7.60 17.26 -0.17
C LEU A 132 8.21 18.24 -1.19
N SER A 133 9.24 19.00 -0.81
CA SER A 133 9.73 20.09 -1.66
C SER A 133 10.58 19.64 -2.85
N ARG A 134 11.15 18.43 -2.79
CA ARG A 134 12.09 17.90 -3.81
C ARG A 134 12.22 16.38 -3.75
N VAL A 135 12.56 15.80 -4.90
CA VAL A 135 13.11 14.44 -5.00
C VAL A 135 14.57 14.46 -4.54
N ILE A 136 14.95 13.45 -3.75
CA ILE A 136 16.30 13.24 -3.20
C ILE A 136 17.07 12.23 -4.05
N ALA A 137 16.43 11.12 -4.43
CA ALA A 137 16.99 10.08 -5.27
C ALA A 137 15.88 9.25 -5.91
N THR A 138 16.16 8.64 -7.07
CA THR A 138 15.24 7.73 -7.75
C THR A 138 15.98 6.47 -8.14
N TYR A 139 15.43 5.33 -7.71
CA TYR A 139 15.85 3.97 -8.05
C TYR A 139 14.81 3.41 -9.01
N ASP A 140 15.05 3.49 -10.31
CA ASP A 140 14.07 3.13 -11.33
C ASP A 140 14.44 1.79 -11.98
N SER A 141 13.51 0.84 -11.99
CA SER A 141 13.74 -0.47 -12.59
C SER A 141 13.84 -0.42 -14.11
N LYS A 142 13.21 0.55 -14.79
CA LYS A 142 13.10 0.60 -16.27
C LYS A 142 12.59 -0.70 -16.92
N ASP A 143 11.96 -1.57 -16.13
CA ASP A 143 11.54 -2.91 -16.57
C ASP A 143 10.06 -2.88 -16.95
N ASP A 144 9.80 -2.35 -18.14
CA ASP A 144 8.45 -2.14 -18.66
C ASP A 144 7.92 -3.35 -19.47
N ARG A 145 8.52 -4.55 -19.28
CA ARG A 145 8.18 -5.73 -20.08
C ARG A 145 6.75 -6.23 -19.84
N PRO A 146 5.93 -6.23 -20.91
CA PRO A 146 5.39 -7.48 -21.44
C PRO A 146 5.67 -7.73 -22.94
N PHE A 147 6.29 -6.78 -23.66
CA PHE A 147 6.63 -6.86 -25.09
C PHE A 147 7.86 -6.03 -25.51
N GLU A 148 8.54 -5.39 -24.56
CA GLU A 148 9.71 -4.55 -24.82
C GLU A 148 11.01 -5.31 -24.57
N GLU A 149 12.13 -4.78 -25.06
CA GLU A 149 13.45 -5.31 -24.71
C GLU A 149 13.76 -4.97 -23.25
N PHE A 150 14.35 -5.93 -22.53
CA PHE A 150 14.77 -5.67 -21.16
C PHE A 150 15.81 -4.56 -21.10
N THR A 151 15.51 -3.51 -20.35
CA THR A 151 16.46 -2.44 -20.07
C THR A 151 16.86 -2.51 -18.60
N PRO A 152 18.15 -2.75 -18.28
CA PRO A 152 18.60 -2.80 -16.89
C PRO A 152 18.54 -1.40 -16.26
N GLY A 153 17.63 -1.21 -15.30
CA GLY A 153 17.56 -0.02 -14.46
C GLY A 153 18.24 -0.18 -13.09
N ASP A 154 18.25 0.90 -12.32
CA ASP A 154 18.76 0.94 -10.94
C ASP A 154 17.64 0.67 -9.93
N ALA A 155 17.02 -0.51 -10.00
CA ALA A 155 15.88 -0.87 -9.15
C ALA A 155 16.24 -0.94 -7.65
N PHE A 156 15.20 -0.87 -6.80
CA PHE A 156 15.28 -1.22 -5.38
C PHE A 156 14.17 -2.19 -4.95
N ALA A 157 12.96 -1.70 -4.66
CA ALA A 157 11.84 -2.50 -4.15
C ALA A 157 10.49 -2.00 -4.65
N THR A 158 9.50 -2.90 -4.75
CA THR A 158 8.11 -2.56 -5.12
C THR A 158 7.31 -2.03 -3.94
N SER A 159 7.68 -2.42 -2.72
CA SER A 159 7.14 -1.84 -1.49
C SER A 159 8.15 -1.96 -0.36
N ILE A 160 8.07 -1.04 0.60
CA ILE A 160 8.93 -0.96 1.78
C ILE A 160 8.05 -0.80 3.02
N SER A 161 8.43 -1.46 4.11
CA SER A 161 7.92 -1.27 5.47
C SER A 161 9.12 -1.21 6.43
N VAL A 162 8.99 -0.54 7.58
CA VAL A 162 10.10 -0.36 8.53
C VAL A 162 9.85 -1.16 9.81
N THR A 163 10.83 -1.95 10.24
CA THR A 163 10.78 -2.68 11.52
C THR A 163 11.07 -1.73 12.70
N PRO A 164 10.79 -2.12 13.96
CA PRO A 164 11.10 -1.28 15.12
C PRO A 164 12.56 -0.81 15.23
N SER A 165 13.53 -1.66 14.85
CA SER A 165 14.96 -1.32 14.82
C SER A 165 15.39 -0.50 13.60
N GLY A 166 14.48 -0.20 12.67
CA GLY A 166 14.76 0.60 11.48
C GLY A 166 15.21 -0.20 10.25
N ARG A 167 15.14 -1.54 10.29
CA ARG A 167 15.40 -2.39 9.12
C ARG A 167 14.30 -2.20 8.08
N LEU A 168 14.64 -2.42 6.81
CA LEU A 168 13.69 -2.26 5.71
C LEU A 168 13.15 -3.64 5.29
N LEU A 169 11.87 -3.90 5.53
CA LEU A 169 11.16 -5.06 4.98
C LEU A 169 10.70 -4.71 3.57
N CYS A 170 11.23 -5.40 2.58
CA CYS A 170 11.04 -5.11 1.17
C CYS A 170 10.32 -6.26 0.45
N SER A 171 9.49 -5.90 -0.52
CA SER A 171 8.99 -6.84 -1.53
C SER A 171 9.59 -6.52 -2.90
N VAL A 172 10.04 -7.53 -3.62
CA VAL A 172 10.66 -7.39 -4.95
C VAL A 172 9.89 -8.23 -5.98
N ALA A 173 9.65 -7.65 -7.15
CA ALA A 173 9.03 -8.30 -8.28
C ALA A 173 10.05 -8.88 -9.27
N GLU A 174 9.71 -10.01 -9.88
CA GLU A 174 10.52 -10.75 -10.84
C GLU A 174 9.72 -11.04 -12.11
N TYR A 175 10.42 -11.19 -13.23
CA TYR A 175 9.82 -11.57 -14.51
C TYR A 175 9.55 -13.07 -14.59
N GLY A 176 8.46 -13.47 -15.26
CA GLY A 176 8.15 -14.88 -15.54
C GLY A 176 7.46 -15.65 -14.42
N VAL A 177 7.15 -15.00 -13.31
CA VAL A 177 6.41 -15.57 -12.18
C VAL A 177 5.08 -16.13 -12.69
N TRP A 178 4.80 -17.41 -12.40
CA TRP A 178 3.66 -18.17 -12.91
C TRP A 178 3.51 -18.19 -14.44
N ASN A 179 4.63 -18.11 -15.18
CA ASN A 179 4.67 -17.97 -16.64
C ASN A 179 3.89 -16.75 -17.17
N TYR A 180 3.64 -15.77 -16.29
CA TYR A 180 3.03 -14.52 -16.70
C TYR A 180 4.06 -13.68 -17.45
N GLY A 181 3.61 -13.02 -18.51
CA GLY A 181 4.46 -12.16 -19.34
C GLY A 181 4.78 -10.80 -18.71
N SER A 182 4.51 -10.59 -17.43
CA SER A 182 4.79 -9.32 -16.73
C SER A 182 5.60 -9.56 -15.45
N VAL A 183 6.19 -8.49 -14.95
CA VAL A 183 6.93 -8.48 -13.68
C VAL A 183 5.94 -8.51 -12.50
N ILE A 184 6.05 -9.50 -11.61
CA ILE A 184 5.12 -9.72 -10.49
C ILE A 184 5.91 -9.90 -9.20
N THR A 185 5.42 -9.33 -8.07
CA THR A 185 6.02 -9.48 -6.74
C THR A 185 6.22 -10.95 -6.39
N ASN A 186 7.48 -11.34 -6.11
CA ASN A 186 7.84 -12.72 -5.83
C ASN A 186 8.71 -12.89 -4.58
N ILE A 187 9.60 -11.94 -4.31
CA ILE A 187 10.55 -12.04 -3.19
C ILE A 187 10.11 -11.14 -2.05
N VAL A 188 10.21 -11.66 -0.83
CA VAL A 188 10.19 -10.87 0.41
C VAL A 188 11.58 -10.95 1.01
N GLY A 189 12.13 -9.81 1.43
CA GLY A 189 13.46 -9.73 2.00
C GLY A 189 13.62 -8.57 2.98
N VAL A 190 14.73 -8.55 3.69
CA VAL A 190 15.08 -7.48 4.63
C VAL A 190 16.42 -6.87 4.25
N ALA A 191 16.50 -5.55 4.28
CA ALA A 191 17.76 -4.82 4.13
C ALA A 191 18.20 -4.24 5.48
N ASP A 192 19.42 -4.60 5.88
CA ASP A 192 20.11 -4.05 7.05
C ASP A 192 20.93 -2.84 6.58
N GLY A 193 20.35 -1.64 6.69
CA GLY A 193 21.00 -0.40 6.28
C GLY A 193 20.02 0.67 5.84
N ALA A 194 20.48 1.92 5.82
CA ALA A 194 19.67 3.05 5.39
C ALA A 194 19.63 3.13 3.86
N LEU A 195 18.43 3.31 3.29
CA LEU A 195 18.24 3.69 1.90
C LEU A 195 18.35 5.22 1.79
N THR A 196 19.40 5.71 1.14
CA THR A 196 19.70 7.15 0.99
C THR A 196 20.27 7.42 -0.40
N ALA A 197 20.28 8.68 -0.85
CA ALA A 197 20.88 9.04 -2.14
C ALA A 197 22.32 8.53 -2.37
N ALA A 198 23.08 8.32 -1.30
CA ALA A 198 24.47 7.84 -1.35
C ALA A 198 24.62 6.33 -1.05
N SER A 199 23.58 5.67 -0.55
CA SER A 199 23.65 4.28 -0.10
C SER A 199 22.39 3.51 -0.45
N LYS A 200 22.56 2.44 -1.22
CA LYS A 200 21.51 1.47 -1.53
C LYS A 200 21.87 0.14 -0.86
N PRO A 201 21.19 -0.24 0.24
CA PRO A 201 21.54 -1.46 0.96
C PRO A 201 21.13 -2.70 0.17
N THR A 202 21.80 -3.83 0.40
CA THR A 202 21.39 -5.12 -0.16
C THR A 202 20.18 -5.64 0.59
N ILE A 203 19.17 -6.10 -0.15
CA ILE A 203 18.01 -6.83 0.36
C ILE A 203 18.39 -8.30 0.47
N ASN A 204 18.45 -8.83 1.69
CA ASN A 204 18.60 -10.26 1.94
C ASN A 204 17.22 -10.94 1.83
N ALA A 205 17.05 -11.80 0.82
CA ALA A 205 15.80 -12.50 0.56
C ALA A 205 15.51 -13.52 1.68
N LEU A 206 14.28 -13.49 2.18
CA LEU A 206 13.78 -14.36 3.24
C LEU A 206 12.84 -15.42 2.67
N ALA A 207 11.96 -15.04 1.75
CA ALA A 207 10.96 -15.94 1.18
C ALA A 207 10.74 -15.65 -0.31
N SER A 208 10.32 -16.68 -1.05
CA SER A 208 9.84 -16.59 -2.43
C SER A 208 8.39 -17.08 -2.51
N LEU A 209 7.58 -16.51 -3.40
CA LEU A 209 6.23 -16.99 -3.67
C LEU A 209 6.24 -18.16 -4.65
N ASP A 210 6.75 -17.91 -5.85
CA ASP A 210 6.96 -18.85 -6.93
C ASP A 210 8.42 -19.33 -6.89
N PRO A 211 8.64 -20.65 -6.70
CA PRO A 211 9.98 -21.21 -6.72
C PRO A 211 10.65 -21.12 -8.09
N GLU A 212 9.89 -21.15 -9.18
CA GLU A 212 10.41 -21.37 -10.54
C GLU A 212 9.73 -20.45 -11.59
N PRO A 213 9.98 -19.13 -11.55
CA PRO A 213 9.55 -18.19 -12.57
C PRO A 213 10.04 -18.62 -13.96
N ALA A 214 9.11 -19.07 -14.80
CA ALA A 214 9.38 -19.80 -16.03
C ALA A 214 10.19 -19.04 -17.09
N ARG A 215 10.28 -17.71 -16.97
CA ARG A 215 10.97 -16.83 -17.92
C ARG A 215 12.13 -16.05 -17.32
N HIS A 216 12.47 -16.32 -16.06
CA HIS A 216 13.60 -15.69 -15.40
C HIS A 216 14.92 -16.23 -15.96
N SER A 217 15.87 -15.34 -16.21
CA SER A 217 17.17 -15.63 -16.79
C SER A 217 18.28 -14.81 -16.14
N ASP A 218 19.53 -14.97 -16.58
CA ASP A 218 20.67 -14.24 -16.00
C ASP A 218 20.57 -12.72 -16.15
N VAL A 219 19.85 -12.22 -17.17
CA VAL A 219 19.64 -10.77 -17.33
C VAL A 219 18.70 -10.20 -16.28
N ASP A 220 17.88 -11.03 -15.65
CA ASP A 220 16.92 -10.63 -14.62
C ASP A 220 17.55 -10.59 -13.21
N LEU A 221 18.81 -11.05 -13.06
CA LEU A 221 19.54 -11.04 -11.80
C LEU A 221 19.77 -9.61 -11.30
N ARG A 222 19.50 -9.38 -10.02
CA ARG A 222 19.62 -8.08 -9.37
C ARG A 222 20.67 -8.13 -8.27
N ALA A 223 21.76 -7.39 -8.45
CA ALA A 223 22.88 -7.40 -7.50
C ALA A 223 22.48 -6.94 -6.08
N HIS A 224 21.47 -6.08 -5.95
CA HIS A 224 20.99 -5.59 -4.65
C HIS A 224 19.98 -6.52 -3.98
N VAL A 225 19.66 -7.68 -4.57
CA VAL A 225 18.77 -8.69 -3.98
C VAL A 225 19.52 -10.00 -3.89
N ALA A 226 19.90 -10.38 -2.67
CA ALA A 226 20.77 -11.52 -2.44
C ALA A 226 20.10 -12.58 -1.57
N TYR A 227 20.44 -13.84 -1.80
CA TYR A 227 20.16 -14.95 -0.90
C TYR A 227 21.48 -15.68 -0.66
N GLN A 228 21.81 -15.94 0.61
CA GLN A 228 23.07 -16.58 1.01
C GLN A 228 24.33 -15.89 0.42
N GLY A 229 24.28 -14.56 0.29
CA GLY A 229 25.40 -13.74 -0.18
C GLY A 229 25.59 -13.67 -1.70
N ALA A 230 24.75 -14.35 -2.49
CA ALA A 230 24.75 -14.27 -3.95
C ALA A 230 23.41 -13.74 -4.48
N PRO A 231 23.36 -13.14 -5.69
CA PRO A 231 22.11 -12.64 -6.27
C PRO A 231 21.01 -13.71 -6.31
N VAL A 232 19.77 -13.28 -6.09
CA VAL A 232 18.61 -14.17 -6.25
C VAL A 232 18.41 -14.53 -7.71
N GLY A 233 18.30 -15.82 -7.99
CA GLY A 233 17.98 -16.38 -9.31
C GLY A 233 17.46 -17.80 -9.21
N LEU A 234 17.23 -18.47 -10.34
CA LEU A 234 16.62 -19.82 -10.36
C LEU A 234 17.38 -20.85 -9.50
N ALA A 235 18.72 -20.79 -9.51
CA ALA A 235 19.56 -21.71 -8.74
C ALA A 235 19.86 -21.26 -7.30
N ASN A 236 19.56 -20.01 -6.94
CA ASN A 236 19.91 -19.43 -5.64
C ASN A 236 18.77 -18.56 -5.12
N ARG A 237 17.87 -19.14 -4.32
CA ARG A 237 16.74 -18.43 -3.75
C ARG A 237 16.17 -19.12 -2.51
N PRO A 238 15.35 -18.42 -1.69
CA PRO A 238 14.67 -19.04 -0.57
C PRO A 238 13.78 -20.21 -1.00
N ARG A 239 14.00 -21.38 -0.41
CA ARG A 239 13.20 -22.60 -0.56
C ARG A 239 13.03 -23.29 0.81
N PRO A 240 11.90 -23.98 1.06
CA PRO A 240 10.72 -24.08 0.20
C PRO A 240 10.04 -22.73 0.00
N ALA A 241 9.49 -22.49 -1.20
CA ALA A 241 8.72 -21.29 -1.49
C ALA A 241 7.40 -21.32 -0.71
N LEU A 242 6.80 -20.14 -0.49
CA LEU A 242 5.57 -20.00 0.26
C LEU A 242 4.42 -20.79 -0.36
N THR A 243 4.35 -20.90 -1.69
CA THR A 243 3.36 -21.76 -2.33
C THR A 243 3.61 -23.23 -2.11
N GLU A 244 4.86 -23.70 -2.10
CA GLU A 244 5.19 -25.10 -1.80
C GLU A 244 4.76 -25.49 -0.38
N LEU A 245 4.90 -24.57 0.57
CA LEU A 245 4.49 -24.74 1.96
C LEU A 245 2.97 -24.89 2.14
N VAL A 246 2.15 -24.31 1.26
CA VAL A 246 0.69 -24.31 1.37
C VAL A 246 -0.02 -25.23 0.36
N THR A 247 0.70 -25.71 -0.67
CA THR A 247 0.11 -26.54 -1.75
C THR A 247 -0.37 -27.90 -1.26
N GLY A 248 0.19 -28.42 -0.16
CA GLY A 248 -0.23 -29.69 0.44
C GLY A 248 -1.51 -29.63 1.28
N GLU A 249 -2.05 -28.44 1.55
CA GLU A 249 -3.14 -28.25 2.50
C GLU A 249 -4.54 -28.32 1.88
N ASP A 250 -4.70 -28.33 0.54
CA ASP A 250 -6.02 -28.31 -0.08
C ASP A 250 -6.13 -29.09 -1.40
N ARG A 251 -7.32 -29.68 -1.65
CA ARG A 251 -7.64 -30.51 -2.83
C ARG A 251 -8.03 -29.70 -4.07
N LEU A 252 -8.22 -28.39 -3.93
CA LEU A 252 -8.53 -27.44 -5.00
C LEU A 252 -7.31 -26.55 -5.24
N SER A 253 -6.41 -27.01 -6.11
CA SER A 253 -5.15 -26.39 -6.52
C SER A 253 -5.30 -24.96 -7.07
N GLY A 254 -5.48 -23.96 -6.20
CA GLY A 254 -5.67 -22.55 -6.56
C GLY A 254 -4.43 -21.66 -6.40
N TRP A 255 -3.33 -22.21 -5.89
CA TRP A 255 -2.09 -21.45 -5.64
C TRP A 255 -1.24 -21.17 -6.88
N HIS A 256 -1.54 -21.84 -8.00
CA HIS A 256 -1.02 -21.45 -9.31
C HIS A 256 -1.59 -20.07 -9.68
N ASP A 257 -0.75 -19.15 -10.15
CA ASP A 257 -1.12 -17.74 -10.40
C ASP A 257 -1.59 -17.01 -9.12
N SER A 258 -0.95 -17.36 -8.01
CA SER A 258 -1.08 -16.65 -6.74
C SER A 258 -0.31 -15.33 -6.77
N ARG A 259 -0.62 -14.46 -5.81
CA ARG A 259 0.01 -13.16 -5.64
C ARG A 259 0.44 -12.96 -4.20
N LEU A 260 1.57 -12.29 -4.02
CA LEU A 260 1.97 -11.72 -2.74
C LEU A 260 1.21 -10.42 -2.50
N GLY A 261 0.67 -10.25 -1.29
CA GLY A 261 0.31 -8.94 -0.77
C GLY A 261 1.53 -8.23 -0.18
N ARG A 262 1.31 -7.01 0.31
CA ARG A 262 2.34 -6.22 0.98
C ARG A 262 2.68 -6.85 2.35
N PRO A 263 3.94 -7.24 2.60
CA PRO A 263 4.34 -7.76 3.89
C PRO A 263 4.45 -6.62 4.93
N VAL A 264 4.15 -6.94 6.19
CA VAL A 264 4.23 -5.98 7.31
C VAL A 264 5.00 -6.56 8.49
N PRO A 265 5.79 -5.74 9.21
CA PRO A 265 6.51 -6.20 10.39
C PRO A 265 5.58 -6.35 11.58
N LEU A 266 5.68 -7.50 12.24
CA LEU A 266 5.01 -7.80 13.51
C LEU A 266 5.98 -7.75 14.69
N ALA A 267 7.28 -7.85 14.41
CA ALA A 267 8.41 -7.56 15.29
C ALA A 267 9.64 -7.22 14.41
N ASP A 268 10.83 -7.13 15.00
CA ASP A 268 12.08 -6.98 14.24
C ASP A 268 12.49 -8.23 13.45
N ASP A 269 12.05 -9.39 13.93
CA ASP A 269 12.40 -10.72 13.47
C ASP A 269 11.18 -11.53 12.99
N LEU A 270 10.00 -10.90 12.91
CA LEU A 270 8.75 -11.57 12.55
C LEU A 270 7.89 -10.69 11.64
N PHE A 271 7.41 -11.27 10.56
CA PHE A 271 6.65 -10.58 9.51
C PHE A 271 5.35 -11.31 9.20
N VAL A 272 4.30 -10.55 8.90
CA VAL A 272 3.10 -11.10 8.24
C VAL A 272 3.28 -10.95 6.73
N VAL A 273 3.24 -12.08 6.01
CA VAL A 273 3.35 -12.14 4.55
C VAL A 273 2.02 -12.63 3.96
N PRO A 274 1.21 -11.73 3.38
CA PRO A 274 -0.06 -12.12 2.75
C PRO A 274 0.16 -12.83 1.42
N LEU A 275 -0.59 -13.92 1.22
CA LEU A 275 -0.59 -14.76 0.04
C LEU A 275 -2.03 -14.96 -0.42
N PHE A 276 -2.29 -14.72 -1.69
CA PHE A 276 -3.63 -14.80 -2.26
C PHE A 276 -3.63 -15.70 -3.48
N ALA A 277 -4.52 -16.69 -3.52
CA ALA A 277 -4.75 -17.49 -4.71
C ALA A 277 -5.28 -16.64 -5.88
N LYS A 278 -5.31 -17.24 -7.08
CA LYS A 278 -5.75 -16.55 -8.31
C LYS A 278 -7.15 -15.94 -8.18
N THR A 279 -7.29 -14.69 -8.65
CA THR A 279 -8.61 -14.06 -8.80
C THR A 279 -9.27 -14.49 -10.12
N PHE A 280 -10.45 -15.12 -10.07
CA PHE A 280 -11.20 -15.49 -11.28
C PHE A 280 -12.13 -14.36 -11.77
N ARG A 281 -12.17 -14.12 -13.09
CA ARG A 281 -13.00 -13.08 -13.75
C ARG A 281 -14.52 -13.25 -13.58
N GLY A 282 -15.01 -14.41 -13.12
CA GLY A 282 -16.44 -14.75 -13.01
C GLY A 282 -17.06 -14.64 -11.61
N GLY A 283 -16.32 -14.21 -10.60
CA GLY A 283 -16.79 -14.08 -9.22
C GLY A 283 -15.80 -14.65 -8.21
N SER A 284 -15.29 -13.78 -7.33
CA SER A 284 -14.16 -14.07 -6.45
C SER A 284 -14.58 -14.40 -5.01
N ARG A 285 -15.82 -14.87 -4.79
CA ARG A 285 -16.27 -15.20 -3.43
C ARG A 285 -15.47 -16.41 -2.92
N GLY A 286 -14.45 -16.13 -2.10
CA GLY A 286 -13.79 -17.07 -1.20
C GLY A 286 -12.59 -17.86 -1.73
N GLN A 287 -11.72 -17.26 -2.55
CA GLN A 287 -10.47 -17.94 -2.93
C GLN A 287 -9.56 -18.18 -1.72
N PRO A 288 -8.70 -19.23 -1.76
CA PRO A 288 -7.71 -19.47 -0.70
C PRO A 288 -6.82 -18.26 -0.47
N PHE A 289 -6.53 -18.00 0.81
CA PHE A 289 -5.59 -16.97 1.22
C PHE A 289 -4.89 -17.40 2.50
N VAL A 290 -3.67 -16.91 2.69
CA VAL A 290 -2.87 -17.15 3.89
C VAL A 290 -2.22 -15.84 4.31
N PHE A 291 -2.31 -15.51 5.59
CA PHE A 291 -1.45 -14.51 6.21
C PHE A 291 -0.35 -15.25 6.96
N ALA A 292 0.76 -15.54 6.27
CA ALA A 292 1.85 -16.35 6.81
C ALA A 292 2.65 -15.54 7.84
N LEU A 293 3.08 -16.19 8.91
CA LEU A 293 4.08 -15.65 9.82
C LEU A 293 5.44 -16.17 9.38
N VAL A 294 6.34 -15.26 8.98
CA VAL A 294 7.67 -15.59 8.48
C VAL A 294 8.71 -14.90 9.37
N ASN A 295 9.70 -15.62 9.88
CA ASN A 295 10.78 -15.03 10.68
C ASN A 295 11.89 -14.44 9.79
N ASP A 296 12.87 -13.78 10.40
CA ASP A 296 14.01 -13.19 9.68
C ASP A 296 15.10 -14.19 9.25
N GLN A 297 14.87 -15.49 9.51
CA GLN A 297 15.58 -16.60 8.88
C GLN A 297 14.87 -17.13 7.62
N GLY A 298 13.66 -16.62 7.30
CA GLY A 298 12.87 -17.07 6.15
C GLY A 298 11.98 -18.29 6.42
N GLU A 299 11.86 -18.73 7.67
CA GLU A 299 11.01 -19.86 8.05
C GLU A 299 9.57 -19.40 8.28
N MET A 300 8.60 -20.13 7.72
CA MET A 300 7.19 -19.94 8.02
C MET A 300 6.85 -20.57 9.38
N THR A 301 6.80 -19.74 10.42
CA THR A 301 6.59 -20.16 11.82
C THR A 301 5.11 -20.37 12.17
N GLY A 302 4.18 -19.91 11.32
CA GLY A 302 2.75 -20.05 11.53
C GLY A 302 1.91 -19.23 10.54
N ARG A 303 0.67 -18.91 10.95
CA ARG A 303 -0.25 -18.04 10.19
C ARG A 303 -1.21 -17.31 11.13
N LEU A 304 -1.84 -16.24 10.63
CA LEU A 304 -2.95 -15.60 11.33
C LEU A 304 -4.21 -16.48 11.18
N HIS A 305 -4.65 -17.11 12.28
CA HIS A 305 -5.76 -18.07 12.28
C HIS A 305 -7.13 -17.44 12.58
N GLY A 306 -8.21 -18.19 12.37
CA GLY A 306 -9.55 -17.81 12.88
C GLY A 306 -10.41 -16.98 11.92
N MET A 307 -9.94 -16.72 10.71
CA MET A 307 -10.79 -16.25 9.60
C MET A 307 -11.32 -17.44 8.81
N HIS A 308 -12.61 -17.39 8.49
CA HIS A 308 -13.21 -18.35 7.59
C HIS A 308 -12.82 -18.03 6.15
N GLU A 309 -12.25 -19.00 5.44
CA GLU A 309 -11.68 -18.84 4.09
C GLU A 309 -12.65 -18.22 3.06
N TRP A 310 -13.95 -18.60 3.11
CA TRP A 310 -14.98 -18.04 2.22
C TRP A 310 -15.69 -16.80 2.80
N ARG A 311 -16.22 -16.90 4.03
CA ARG A 311 -17.03 -15.83 4.65
C ARG A 311 -16.19 -14.60 4.97
N ASP A 312 -14.98 -14.78 5.48
CA ASP A 312 -14.10 -13.68 5.90
C ASP A 312 -13.07 -13.37 4.81
N SER A 313 -13.34 -13.76 3.57
CA SER A 313 -12.36 -13.71 2.47
C SER A 313 -11.98 -12.28 2.07
N PRO A 314 -10.67 -11.96 1.98
CA PRO A 314 -10.13 -10.72 1.40
C PRO A 314 -10.69 -10.40 0.00
N PHE A 315 -10.95 -11.43 -0.80
CA PHE A 315 -11.49 -11.30 -2.16
C PHE A 315 -12.91 -10.74 -2.17
N THR A 316 -13.66 -10.92 -1.08
CA THR A 316 -15.00 -10.35 -0.98
C THR A 316 -14.93 -8.90 -0.52
N GLY A 317 -14.91 -7.99 -1.50
CA GLY A 317 -14.73 -6.56 -1.25
C GLY A 317 -13.35 -6.04 -1.66
N PHE A 318 -12.47 -6.91 -2.16
CA PHE A 318 -11.12 -6.57 -2.62
C PHE A 318 -10.28 -5.87 -1.52
N CYS A 319 -10.32 -6.42 -0.31
CA CYS A 319 -9.62 -5.90 0.85
C CYS A 319 -8.40 -6.79 1.12
N PHE A 320 -7.23 -6.45 0.58
CA PHE A 320 -6.03 -7.30 0.69
C PHE A 320 -4.99 -6.81 1.70
N ASN A 321 -5.22 -5.64 2.30
CA ASN A 321 -4.26 -5.02 3.19
C ASN A 321 -4.25 -5.70 4.57
N VAL A 322 -3.05 -5.83 5.12
CA VAL A 322 -2.80 -6.13 6.53
C VAL A 322 -2.01 -4.95 7.09
N ALA A 323 -2.34 -4.53 8.30
CA ALA A 323 -1.56 -3.55 9.05
C ALA A 323 -1.01 -4.20 10.32
N ALA A 324 0.10 -3.70 10.84
CA ALA A 324 0.69 -4.24 12.06
C ALA A 324 1.25 -3.14 12.95
N ASP A 325 1.08 -3.32 14.27
CA ASP A 325 1.80 -2.61 15.32
C ASP A 325 2.93 -3.52 15.80
N PRO A 326 4.16 -3.35 15.30
CA PRO A 326 5.27 -4.23 15.65
C PRO A 326 5.80 -4.01 17.07
N LEU A 327 5.51 -2.86 17.70
CA LEU A 327 5.94 -2.60 19.08
C LEU A 327 5.11 -3.43 20.06
N ARG A 328 3.80 -3.60 19.77
CA ARG A 328 2.90 -4.42 20.57
C ARG A 328 2.77 -5.85 20.06
N GLY A 329 3.26 -6.14 18.86
CA GLY A 329 3.15 -7.43 18.21
C GLY A 329 1.71 -7.75 17.82
N TYR A 330 0.97 -6.77 17.28
CA TYR A 330 -0.41 -6.92 16.84
C TYR A 330 -0.55 -6.78 15.33
N ALA A 331 -1.34 -7.66 14.72
CA ALA A 331 -1.73 -7.57 13.32
C ALA A 331 -3.21 -7.25 13.21
N TYR A 332 -3.60 -6.54 12.15
CA TYR A 332 -4.95 -6.09 11.90
C TYR A 332 -5.34 -6.28 10.45
N HIS A 333 -6.59 -6.66 10.22
CA HIS A 333 -7.17 -6.78 8.89
C HIS A 333 -8.60 -6.29 8.92
N LEU A 334 -8.97 -5.43 7.98
CA LEU A 334 -10.35 -4.97 7.78
C LEU A 334 -10.83 -5.44 6.41
N ASN A 335 -11.95 -6.15 6.39
CA ASN A 335 -12.65 -6.49 5.17
C ASN A 335 -14.14 -6.13 5.28
N ARG A 336 -14.94 -6.58 4.30
CA ARG A 336 -16.38 -6.36 4.27
C ARG A 336 -17.11 -6.86 5.52
N TYR A 337 -16.62 -7.91 6.16
CA TYR A 337 -17.31 -8.65 7.23
C TYR A 337 -16.83 -8.30 8.63
N GLY A 338 -15.61 -7.80 8.79
CA GLY A 338 -15.17 -7.36 10.10
C GLY A 338 -13.79 -6.74 10.14
N LEU A 339 -13.48 -6.19 11.31
CA LEU A 339 -12.11 -5.89 11.75
C LEU A 339 -11.61 -7.03 12.64
N TYR A 340 -10.48 -7.60 12.26
CA TYR A 340 -9.84 -8.72 12.92
C TYR A 340 -8.51 -8.26 13.51
N ALA A 341 -8.19 -8.71 14.72
CA ALA A 341 -6.93 -8.40 15.38
C ALA A 341 -6.30 -9.66 15.99
N TRP A 342 -5.01 -9.84 15.75
CA TRP A 342 -4.21 -10.98 16.23
C TRP A 342 -3.06 -10.52 17.10
N ASN A 343 -2.59 -11.43 17.95
CA ASN A 343 -1.30 -11.27 18.60
C ASN A 343 -0.16 -11.86 17.75
N LYS A 344 1.08 -11.67 18.19
CA LYS A 344 2.29 -12.17 17.54
C LYS A 344 2.34 -13.68 17.32
N ALA A 345 1.56 -14.46 18.06
CA ALA A 345 1.45 -15.91 17.89
C ALA A 345 0.44 -16.31 16.79
N GLY A 346 -0.17 -15.35 16.10
CA GLY A 346 -1.18 -15.61 15.08
C GLY A 346 -2.55 -16.01 15.64
N VAL A 347 -2.79 -15.83 16.94
CA VAL A 347 -4.07 -16.14 17.59
C VAL A 347 -5.01 -14.95 17.47
N LEU A 348 -6.20 -15.18 16.89
CA LEU A 348 -7.24 -14.16 16.79
C LEU A 348 -7.73 -13.79 18.19
N ARG A 349 -7.60 -12.51 18.53
CA ARG A 349 -8.01 -11.97 19.85
C ARG A 349 -9.32 -11.21 19.77
N VAL A 350 -9.57 -10.53 18.65
CA VAL A 350 -10.77 -9.72 18.46
C VAL A 350 -11.29 -9.92 17.04
N ARG A 351 -12.61 -10.07 16.93
CA ARG A 351 -13.37 -9.94 15.69
C ARG A 351 -14.52 -8.97 15.94
N LEU A 352 -14.48 -7.81 15.31
CA LEU A 352 -15.60 -6.86 15.29
C LEU A 352 -16.44 -7.14 14.05
N ASP A 353 -17.65 -7.65 14.25
CA ASP A 353 -18.54 -8.02 13.15
C ASP A 353 -19.23 -6.79 12.55
N ASN A 354 -19.04 -6.56 11.25
CA ASN A 354 -19.66 -5.45 10.52
C ASN A 354 -21.18 -5.62 10.31
N GLU A 355 -21.73 -6.81 10.56
CA GLU A 355 -23.19 -7.00 10.61
C GLU A 355 -23.79 -6.38 11.88
N ALA A 356 -23.00 -6.27 12.95
CA ALA A 356 -23.42 -5.58 14.17
C ALA A 356 -23.62 -4.09 13.88
N LYS A 357 -24.76 -3.54 14.34
CA LYS A 357 -25.15 -2.14 14.11
C LYS A 357 -24.04 -1.14 14.48
N THR A 358 -23.30 -1.42 15.56
CA THR A 358 -22.21 -0.58 16.05
C THR A 358 -21.05 -0.46 15.06
N PHE A 359 -20.67 -1.58 14.42
CA PHE A 359 -19.48 -1.64 13.55
C PHE A 359 -19.79 -1.63 12.06
N LYS A 360 -21.06 -1.73 11.66
CA LYS A 360 -21.51 -1.58 10.27
C LYS A 360 -20.89 -0.42 9.48
N PRO A 361 -20.63 0.76 10.06
CA PRO A 361 -19.95 1.84 9.34
C PRO A 361 -18.56 1.46 8.79
N LEU A 362 -17.85 0.48 9.38
CA LEU A 362 -16.54 0.02 8.92
C LEU A 362 -16.56 -0.54 7.49
N THR A 363 -17.72 -0.99 7.00
CA THR A 363 -17.90 -1.42 5.59
C THR A 363 -17.63 -0.32 4.56
N HIS A 364 -17.55 0.93 5.00
CA HIS A 364 -17.21 2.08 4.17
C HIS A 364 -15.74 2.50 4.27
N PHE A 365 -14.95 1.79 5.07
CA PHE A 365 -13.54 2.08 5.28
C PHE A 365 -12.66 0.97 4.70
N THR A 366 -11.44 1.37 4.35
CA THR A 366 -10.32 0.47 4.05
C THR A 366 -9.22 0.71 5.06
N LEU A 367 -8.67 -0.35 5.65
CA LEU A 367 -7.48 -0.26 6.50
C LEU A 367 -6.25 -0.17 5.59
N THR A 368 -5.46 0.89 5.75
CA THR A 368 -4.25 1.10 4.93
C THR A 368 -2.99 0.75 5.70
N ALA A 369 -2.86 1.24 6.93
CA ALA A 369 -1.67 1.03 7.75
C ALA A 369 -1.97 1.15 9.24
N CYS A 370 -0.95 0.87 10.05
CA CYS A 370 -0.89 1.21 11.46
C CYS A 370 0.26 2.21 11.64
N SER A 371 0.00 3.30 12.35
CA SER A 371 1.04 4.30 12.63
C SER A 371 2.07 3.77 13.64
N PRO A 372 3.26 4.37 13.75
CA PRO A 372 4.24 4.00 14.78
C PRO A 372 3.73 4.13 16.23
N ALA A 373 2.70 4.95 16.46
CA ALA A 373 2.03 5.07 17.76
C ALA A 373 0.99 3.95 18.02
N GLY A 374 0.73 3.10 17.03
CA GLY A 374 -0.26 2.03 17.05
C GLY A 374 -1.68 2.48 16.69
N ASP A 375 -1.87 3.67 16.12
CA ASP A 375 -3.19 4.04 15.61
C ASP A 375 -3.45 3.38 14.25
N LEU A 376 -4.62 2.75 14.09
CA LEU A 376 -5.11 2.25 12.81
C LEU A 376 -5.51 3.42 11.90
N LEU A 377 -5.08 3.37 10.64
CA LEU A 377 -5.39 4.37 9.62
C LEU A 377 -6.45 3.81 8.67
N LEU A 378 -7.66 4.36 8.76
CA LEU A 378 -8.83 3.92 7.99
C LEU A 378 -9.23 4.98 6.98
N VAL A 379 -9.31 4.63 5.70
CA VAL A 379 -9.72 5.56 4.64
C VAL A 379 -11.17 5.31 4.25
N HIS A 380 -12.02 6.34 4.27
CA HIS A 380 -13.41 6.22 3.87
C HIS A 380 -13.57 6.24 2.34
N ASN A 381 -14.07 5.16 1.76
CA ASN A 381 -14.08 4.86 0.31
C ASN A 381 -14.85 5.86 -0.57
N LYS A 382 -15.76 6.65 0.02
CA LYS A 382 -16.59 7.65 -0.69
C LYS A 382 -16.57 9.07 -0.15
N GLN A 383 -16.07 9.27 1.07
CA GLN A 383 -16.11 10.58 1.73
C GLN A 383 -14.76 11.27 1.68
N HIS A 384 -13.73 10.57 1.18
CA HIS A 384 -12.37 11.08 1.07
C HIS A 384 -11.88 11.63 2.42
N LEU A 385 -12.05 10.82 3.48
CA LEU A 385 -11.63 11.12 4.84
C LEU A 385 -10.74 9.98 5.36
N ILE A 386 -9.69 10.33 6.10
CA ILE A 386 -8.90 9.39 6.90
C ILE A 386 -9.43 9.46 8.34
N LEU A 387 -9.67 8.31 8.97
CA LEU A 387 -9.97 8.16 10.38
C LEU A 387 -8.80 7.44 11.07
N ARG A 388 -8.23 8.11 12.07
CA ARG A 388 -7.20 7.56 12.96
C ARG A 388 -7.87 6.98 14.20
N VAL A 389 -7.67 5.68 14.43
CA VAL A 389 -8.24 4.95 15.58
C VAL A 389 -7.10 4.46 16.48
N PRO A 390 -6.95 5.00 17.71
CA PRO A 390 -5.94 4.49 18.63
C PRO A 390 -6.21 3.03 18.98
N ALA A 391 -5.29 2.13 18.64
CA ALA A 391 -5.37 0.77 19.12
C ALA A 391 -4.93 0.74 20.59
N PRO A 392 -5.68 0.06 21.47
CA PRO A 392 -5.31 -0.08 22.88
C PRO A 392 -4.11 -1.02 23.06
N ASP A 393 -3.40 -0.85 24.18
CA ASP A 393 -2.33 -1.77 24.59
C ASP A 393 -2.86 -3.19 24.83
N ASP A 394 -4.10 -3.33 25.32
CA ASP A 394 -4.80 -4.61 25.39
C ASP A 394 -5.93 -4.65 24.36
N LEU A 395 -5.86 -5.62 23.45
CA LEU A 395 -6.86 -5.83 22.40
C LEU A 395 -8.28 -6.00 22.94
N THR A 396 -8.49 -6.38 24.20
CA THR A 396 -9.86 -6.42 24.79
C THR A 396 -10.57 -5.06 24.72
N GLY A 397 -9.82 -3.95 24.73
CA GLY A 397 -10.36 -2.59 24.59
C GLY A 397 -10.68 -2.16 23.16
N LEU A 398 -10.33 -2.96 22.14
CA LEU A 398 -10.36 -2.52 20.74
C LEU A 398 -11.79 -2.19 20.28
N ALA A 399 -12.78 -2.98 20.72
CA ALA A 399 -14.18 -2.74 20.41
C ALA A 399 -14.65 -1.35 20.86
N ALA A 400 -14.31 -0.97 22.10
CA ALA A 400 -14.68 0.33 22.67
C ALA A 400 -13.95 1.49 21.96
N ALA A 401 -12.66 1.30 21.64
CA ALA A 401 -11.88 2.30 20.91
C ALA A 401 -12.45 2.57 19.51
N VAL A 402 -12.82 1.52 18.78
CA VAL A 402 -13.43 1.61 17.44
C VAL A 402 -14.82 2.24 17.52
N GLU A 403 -15.65 1.84 18.48
CA GLU A 403 -16.98 2.43 18.68
C GLU A 403 -16.90 3.94 18.96
N GLU A 404 -16.00 4.36 19.86
CA GLU A 404 -15.75 5.78 20.12
C GLU A 404 -15.28 6.50 18.86
N ALA A 405 -14.35 5.90 18.10
CA ALA A 405 -13.83 6.50 16.88
C ALA A 405 -14.91 6.71 15.82
N LEU A 406 -15.81 5.74 15.61
CA LEU A 406 -16.95 5.87 14.70
C LEU A 406 -17.95 6.94 15.17
N ARG A 407 -18.16 7.08 16.48
CA ARG A 407 -19.01 8.13 17.05
C ARG A 407 -18.40 9.52 16.85
N MET A 408 -17.11 9.66 17.12
CA MET A 408 -16.36 10.89 16.95
C MET A 408 -16.26 11.27 15.47
N TYR A 409 -16.07 10.30 14.58
CA TYR A 409 -16.05 10.50 13.13
C TYR A 409 -17.28 11.27 12.65
N ALA A 410 -18.48 10.92 13.10
CA ALA A 410 -19.71 11.63 12.71
C ALA A 410 -19.71 13.11 13.13
N ARG A 411 -19.16 13.42 14.33
CA ARG A 411 -19.04 14.79 14.85
C ARG A 411 -17.96 15.57 14.10
N GLN A 412 -16.76 15.00 13.97
CA GLN A 412 -15.61 15.61 13.31
C GLN A 412 -15.88 15.84 11.82
N ARG A 413 -16.51 14.88 11.12
CA ARG A 413 -16.98 15.05 9.74
C ARG A 413 -17.92 16.27 9.61
N THR A 414 -18.86 16.44 10.53
CA THR A 414 -19.78 17.60 10.50
C THR A 414 -19.02 18.91 10.70
N ALA A 415 -18.02 18.94 11.58
CA ALA A 415 -17.16 20.10 11.77
C ALA A 415 -16.34 20.40 10.51
N LEU A 416 -15.71 19.38 9.91
CA LEU A 416 -14.97 19.51 8.65
C LEU A 416 -15.85 20.04 7.52
N LYS A 417 -17.09 19.55 7.38
CA LYS A 417 -18.02 20.08 6.37
C LYS A 417 -18.29 21.58 6.54
N LYS A 418 -18.39 22.06 7.78
CA LYS A 418 -18.60 23.50 8.04
C LYS A 418 -17.34 24.32 7.74
N GLN A 419 -16.17 23.78 8.07
CA GLN A 419 -14.90 24.46 7.87
C GLN A 419 -14.49 24.51 6.39
N TRP A 420 -14.66 23.40 5.65
CA TRP A 420 -14.13 23.23 4.30
C TRP A 420 -15.17 23.39 3.21
N ALA A 421 -16.47 23.34 3.54
CA ALA A 421 -17.57 23.38 2.58
C ALA A 421 -17.35 22.48 1.34
N PRO A 422 -17.09 21.17 1.53
CA PRO A 422 -16.72 20.27 0.43
C PRO A 422 -17.86 20.11 -0.58
N VAL A 423 -17.49 19.96 -1.85
CA VAL A 423 -18.44 19.69 -2.95
C VAL A 423 -18.49 18.18 -3.19
N ASN A 424 -19.63 17.54 -2.94
CA ASN A 424 -19.80 16.07 -3.05
C ASN A 424 -18.70 15.25 -2.35
N TRP A 425 -18.28 15.70 -1.17
CA TRP A 425 -17.19 15.10 -0.37
C TRP A 425 -15.77 15.25 -0.96
N HIS A 426 -15.60 16.12 -1.95
CA HIS A 426 -14.28 16.55 -2.41
C HIS A 426 -13.84 17.77 -1.59
N TRP A 427 -12.73 17.60 -0.89
CA TRP A 427 -12.12 18.62 -0.04
C TRP A 427 -11.05 19.32 -0.85
N THR A 428 -11.18 20.63 -1.06
CA THR A 428 -10.18 21.39 -1.82
C THR A 428 -9.32 22.21 -0.88
N GLN A 429 -8.01 22.14 -1.06
CA GLN A 429 -7.04 22.91 -0.29
C GLN A 429 -6.38 23.97 -1.16
N ARG A 430 -6.36 25.22 -0.68
CA ARG A 430 -5.85 26.38 -1.44
C ARG A 430 -4.69 27.09 -0.74
N SER A 431 -4.50 26.91 0.57
CA SER A 431 -3.51 27.65 1.34
C SER A 431 -2.18 26.93 1.53
N ALA A 432 -2.16 25.60 1.49
CA ALA A 432 -0.92 24.83 1.62
C ALA A 432 -0.10 24.87 0.33
N PRO A 433 1.25 24.84 0.42
CA PRO A 433 2.12 24.79 -0.75
C PRO A 433 1.85 23.54 -1.58
N VAL A 434 1.94 23.70 -2.91
CA VAL A 434 1.82 22.61 -3.89
C VAL A 434 3.12 22.54 -4.67
N HIS A 435 3.86 21.46 -4.47
CA HIS A 435 5.10 21.16 -5.16
C HIS A 435 4.83 20.30 -6.39
N ARG A 436 5.64 20.48 -7.43
CA ARG A 436 5.75 19.53 -8.54
C ARG A 436 7.02 18.74 -8.33
N VAL A 437 6.91 17.42 -8.27
CA VAL A 437 8.02 16.50 -8.00
C VAL A 437 8.02 15.34 -8.98
#